data_AF-A0A7S0QJR7-F1
#
_entry.id   AF-A0A7S0QJR7-F1
#
_cell.length_a   1.000
_cell.length_b   1.000
_cell.length_c   1.000
_cell.angle_alpha   90.00
_cell.angle_beta   90.00
_cell.angle_gamma   90.00
#
_symmetry.space_group_name_H-M   'P 1'
#
loop_
_entity.id
_entity.type
_entity.pdbx_description
1 polymer ?
#
loop_
_entity_poly.entity_id
_entity_poly.type
_entity_poly.pdbx_seq_one_letter_code
_entity_poly.pdbx_strand_id
1 'polypeptide(L)'
;MAKATDKTAKKSGEKPIDFLETGFKFNKNCAASTKIVENFKISSDQLRSEMKADEKGIEDFESEILRLKQRKEFLGKRIVENKAWAANFDHEFRPFMNKYNEFMDQMSKLYKNAKDKHEGGLKLLREHFDYHPEFKRWSDTFSAVPFRPK
;
A
#
# COMPACT_ATOMS: atom_id res chain seq x y z
N MET A 1 94.12 61.69 -41.82
CA MET A 1 94.57 60.34 -41.42
C MET A 1 93.74 59.95 -40.19
N ALA A 2 92.62 59.26 -40.34
CA ALA A 2 92.46 57.80 -40.54
C ALA A 2 92.88 56.94 -39.33
N LYS A 3 91.86 56.42 -38.61
CA LYS A 3 91.67 55.06 -38.02
C LYS A 3 90.99 55.17 -36.63
N ALA A 4 89.70 54.82 -36.54
CA ALA A 4 89.13 53.47 -36.42
C ALA A 4 89.01 53.06 -34.94
N THR A 5 87.79 53.12 -34.37
CA THR A 5 86.98 51.95 -33.91
C THR A 5 87.60 51.25 -32.69
N ASP A 6 86.88 51.07 -31.58
CA ASP A 6 85.94 49.94 -31.56
C ASP A 6 84.78 50.10 -30.55
N LYS A 7 83.57 49.84 -31.06
CA LYS A 7 82.35 49.63 -30.29
C LYS A 7 82.26 48.12 -30.05
N THR A 8 82.64 47.60 -28.89
CA THR A 8 82.26 46.23 -28.55
C THR A 8 80.83 46.20 -28.04
N ALA A 9 79.95 45.92 -28.98
CA ALA A 9 78.57 45.52 -28.80
C ALA A 9 78.43 44.47 -27.70
N LYS A 10 77.51 44.72 -26.75
CA LYS A 10 77.00 43.73 -25.81
C LYS A 10 76.22 42.69 -26.63
N LYS A 11 76.90 41.65 -27.09
CA LYS A 11 76.27 40.51 -27.77
C LYS A 11 75.26 39.89 -26.81
N SER A 12 74.00 39.87 -27.23
CA SER A 12 72.95 39.02 -26.68
C SER A 12 73.37 37.56 -26.86
N GLY A 13 74.13 37.03 -25.90
CA GLY A 13 74.52 35.64 -25.85
C GLY A 13 73.36 34.81 -25.33
N GLU A 14 72.62 34.17 -26.24
CA GLU A 14 71.75 33.05 -25.88
C GLU A 14 72.61 32.01 -25.16
N LYS A 15 72.24 31.69 -23.92
CA LYS A 15 72.89 30.60 -23.16
C LYS A 15 72.69 29.30 -23.96
N PRO A 16 73.71 28.42 -24.05
CA PRO A 16 73.56 27.15 -24.73
C PRO A 16 72.40 26.37 -24.08
N ILE A 17 71.50 25.87 -24.91
CA ILE A 17 70.34 25.09 -24.46
C ILE A 17 70.87 23.82 -23.78
N ASP A 18 70.63 23.69 -22.48
CA ASP A 18 70.88 22.43 -21.78
C ASP A 18 69.79 21.43 -22.17
N PHE A 19 70.12 20.54 -23.11
CA PHE A 19 69.22 19.52 -23.63
C PHE A 19 68.74 18.54 -22.54
N LEU A 20 69.55 18.30 -21.50
CA LEU A 20 69.22 17.40 -20.40
C LEU A 20 68.22 18.05 -19.45
N GLU A 21 68.47 19.28 -19.02
CA GLU A 21 67.55 20.01 -18.15
C GLU A 21 66.23 20.35 -18.87
N THR A 22 66.30 20.74 -20.14
CA THR A 22 65.13 21.05 -20.96
C THR A 22 64.32 19.78 -21.25
N GLY A 23 64.98 18.64 -21.55
CA GLY A 23 64.34 17.35 -21.72
C GLY A 23 63.64 16.84 -20.45
N PHE A 24 64.26 17.04 -19.28
CA PHE A 24 63.66 16.67 -17.99
C PHE A 24 62.45 17.54 -17.64
N LYS A 25 62.53 18.86 -17.89
CA LYS A 25 61.39 19.79 -17.75
C LYS A 25 60.26 19.43 -18.71
N PHE A 26 60.58 19.12 -19.96
CA PHE A 26 59.59 18.69 -20.96
C PHE A 26 58.89 17.40 -20.55
N ASN A 27 59.63 16.37 -20.11
CA ASN A 27 59.05 15.11 -19.66
C ASN A 27 58.17 15.29 -18.42
N LYS A 28 58.60 16.10 -17.44
CA LYS A 28 57.76 16.48 -16.29
C LYS A 28 56.47 17.17 -16.72
N ASN A 29 56.54 18.10 -17.66
CA ASN A 29 55.38 18.81 -18.17
C ASN A 29 54.43 17.86 -18.92
N CYS A 30 54.96 16.98 -19.77
CA CYS A 30 54.17 15.95 -20.44
C CYS A 30 53.48 15.03 -19.43
N ALA A 31 54.20 14.53 -18.42
CA ALA A 31 53.62 13.69 -17.38
C ALA A 31 52.53 14.42 -16.57
N ALA A 32 52.73 15.71 -16.27
CA ALA A 32 51.73 16.54 -15.61
C ALA A 32 50.48 16.73 -16.50
N SER A 33 50.67 17.02 -17.79
CA SER A 33 49.57 17.13 -18.76
C SER A 33 48.79 15.83 -18.91
N THR A 34 49.46 14.68 -18.97
CA THR A 34 48.81 13.37 -19.02
C THR A 34 47.94 13.12 -17.79
N LYS A 35 48.47 13.38 -16.58
CA LYS A 35 47.69 13.25 -15.33
C LYS A 35 46.47 14.17 -15.31
N ILE A 36 46.60 15.39 -15.81
CA ILE A 36 45.47 16.33 -15.90
C ILE A 36 44.40 15.77 -16.84
N VAL A 37 44.79 15.27 -18.01
CA VAL A 37 43.86 14.67 -18.99
C VAL A 37 43.20 13.41 -18.42
N GLU A 38 43.93 12.56 -17.71
CA GLU A 38 43.40 11.37 -17.03
C GLU A 38 42.38 11.76 -15.95
N ASN A 39 42.70 12.75 -15.11
CA ASN A 39 41.78 13.24 -14.10
C ASN A 39 40.51 13.82 -14.74
N PHE A 40 40.63 14.61 -15.81
CA PHE A 40 39.47 15.12 -16.53
C PHE A 40 38.61 14.01 -17.12
N LYS A 41 39.22 12.95 -17.64
CA LYS A 41 38.48 11.79 -18.16
C LYS A 41 37.71 11.09 -17.04
N ILE A 42 38.35 10.84 -15.89
CA ILE A 42 37.71 10.22 -14.73
C ILE A 42 36.53 11.07 -14.26
N SER A 43 36.72 12.38 -14.10
CA SER A 43 35.64 13.30 -13.70
C SER A 43 34.53 13.38 -14.74
N SER A 44 34.85 13.33 -16.03
CA SER A 44 33.85 13.30 -17.10
C SER A 44 33.03 12.00 -17.09
N ASP A 45 33.68 10.86 -16.86
CA ASP A 45 33.01 9.57 -16.77
C ASP A 45 32.15 9.46 -15.50
N GLN A 46 32.61 10.04 -14.38
CA GLN A 46 31.82 10.19 -13.15
C GLN A 46 30.57 11.03 -13.38
N LEU A 47 30.72 12.23 -13.94
CA LEU A 47 29.59 13.11 -14.27
C LEU A 47 28.60 12.42 -15.21
N ARG A 48 29.07 11.65 -16.20
CA ARG A 48 28.19 10.86 -17.08
C ARG A 48 27.43 9.78 -16.33
N SER A 49 28.05 9.15 -15.34
CA SER A 49 27.39 8.14 -14.51
C SER A 49 26.33 8.77 -13.59
N GLU A 50 26.63 9.94 -13.03
CA GLU A 50 25.70 10.73 -12.21
C GLU A 50 24.50 11.21 -13.04
N MET A 51 24.73 11.77 -14.23
CA MET A 51 23.66 12.18 -15.15
C MET A 51 22.70 11.03 -15.48
N LYS A 52 23.22 9.82 -15.73
CA LYS A 52 22.38 8.64 -15.97
C LYS A 52 21.59 8.23 -14.74
N ALA A 53 22.17 8.36 -13.55
CA ALA A 53 21.48 8.06 -12.31
C ALA A 53 20.36 9.08 -12.05
N ASP A 54 20.60 10.36 -12.35
CA ASP A 54 19.62 11.43 -12.22
C ASP A 54 18.47 11.28 -13.23
N GLU A 55 18.77 10.96 -14.50
CA GLU A 55 17.75 10.66 -15.53
C GLU A 55 16.84 9.52 -15.08
N LYS A 56 17.42 8.43 -14.57
CA LYS A 56 16.65 7.33 -13.99
C LYS A 56 15.84 7.77 -12.78
N GLY A 57 16.43 8.58 -11.91
CA GLY A 57 15.74 9.13 -10.74
C GLY A 57 14.51 9.94 -11.13
N ILE A 58 14.60 10.75 -12.18
CA ILE A 58 13.48 11.52 -12.73
C ILE A 58 12.35 10.59 -13.20
N GLU A 59 12.67 9.56 -13.97
CA GLU A 59 11.68 8.57 -14.45
C GLU A 59 10.97 7.85 -13.28
N ASP A 60 11.72 7.47 -12.24
CA ASP A 60 11.19 6.84 -11.04
C ASP A 60 10.22 7.80 -10.30
N PHE A 61 10.59 9.08 -10.15
CA PHE A 61 9.72 10.08 -9.52
C PHE A 61 8.48 10.38 -10.35
N GLU A 62 8.59 10.49 -11.67
CA GLU A 62 7.44 10.70 -12.55
C GLU A 62 6.44 9.54 -12.45
N SER A 63 6.96 8.31 -12.41
CA SER A 63 6.17 7.09 -12.23
C SER A 63 5.41 7.10 -10.90
N GLU A 64 6.08 7.46 -9.80
CA GLU A 64 5.44 7.51 -8.48
C GLU A 64 4.42 8.67 -8.39
N ILE A 65 4.71 9.82 -8.99
CA ILE A 65 3.75 10.93 -9.10
C ILE A 65 2.50 10.49 -9.86
N LEU A 66 2.65 9.77 -10.97
CA LEU A 66 1.52 9.26 -11.74
C LEU A 66 0.67 8.30 -10.90
N ARG A 67 1.31 7.37 -10.19
CA ARG A 67 0.65 6.42 -9.29
C ARG A 67 -0.12 7.14 -8.18
N LEU A 68 0.48 8.16 -7.56
CA LEU A 68 -0.16 8.96 -6.52
C LEU A 68 -1.37 9.73 -7.05
N LYS A 69 -1.28 10.31 -8.26
CA LYS A 69 -2.41 10.99 -8.91
C LYS A 69 -3.57 10.03 -9.16
N GLN A 70 -3.30 8.86 -9.73
CA GLN A 70 -4.31 7.82 -9.94
C GLN A 70 -4.95 7.38 -8.62
N ARG A 71 -4.14 7.19 -7.57
CA ARG A 71 -4.63 6.78 -6.25
C ARG A 71 -5.50 7.86 -5.62
N LYS A 72 -5.12 9.13 -5.75
CA LYS A 72 -5.91 10.27 -5.28
C LYS A 72 -7.27 10.32 -5.97
N GLU A 73 -7.30 10.17 -7.30
CA GLU A 73 -8.56 10.15 -8.06
C GLU A 73 -9.46 8.99 -7.64
N PHE A 74 -8.90 7.78 -7.52
CA PHE A 74 -9.62 6.60 -7.06
C PHE A 74 -10.22 6.79 -5.66
N LEU A 75 -9.45 7.32 -4.71
CA LEU A 75 -9.93 7.61 -3.37
C LEU A 75 -11.01 8.71 -3.37
N GLY A 76 -10.86 9.73 -4.22
CA GLY A 76 -11.87 10.75 -4.43
C GLY A 76 -13.21 10.16 -4.87
N LYS A 77 -13.21 9.26 -5.86
CA LYS A 77 -14.41 8.55 -6.32
C LYS A 77 -15.03 7.73 -5.19
N ARG A 78 -14.23 6.94 -4.46
CA ARG A 78 -14.73 6.14 -3.32
C ARG A 78 -15.34 6.99 -2.21
N ILE A 79 -14.80 8.17 -1.93
CA ILE A 79 -15.38 9.07 -0.93
C ILE A 79 -16.76 9.54 -1.36
N VAL A 80 -16.93 9.91 -2.64
CA VAL A 80 -18.23 10.34 -3.18
C VAL A 80 -19.23 9.17 -3.15
N GLU A 81 -18.84 8.00 -3.63
CA GLU A 81 -19.65 6.79 -3.60
C GLU A 81 -20.07 6.41 -2.17
N ASN A 82 -19.12 6.40 -1.23
CA ASN A 82 -19.41 6.09 0.17
C ASN A 82 -20.32 7.13 0.82
N LYS A 83 -20.20 8.41 0.47
CA LYS A 83 -21.11 9.46 0.97
C LYS A 83 -22.52 9.27 0.42
N ALA A 84 -22.66 8.96 -0.86
CA ALA A 84 -23.95 8.69 -1.48
C ALA A 84 -24.59 7.43 -0.86
N TRP A 85 -23.80 6.36 -0.68
CA TRP A 85 -24.23 5.15 -0.02
C TRP A 85 -24.67 5.40 1.43
N ALA A 86 -23.88 6.14 2.21
CA ALA A 86 -24.21 6.47 3.60
C ALA A 86 -25.48 7.32 3.71
N ALA A 87 -25.71 8.25 2.78
CA ALA A 87 -26.94 9.04 2.74
C ALA A 87 -28.18 8.16 2.47
N ASN A 88 -28.03 7.13 1.64
CA ASN A 88 -29.11 6.20 1.32
C ASN A 88 -29.23 5.06 2.34
N PHE A 89 -28.22 4.85 3.19
CA PHE A 89 -28.18 3.77 4.17
C PHE A 89 -29.36 3.84 5.14
N ASP A 90 -29.63 5.03 5.70
CA ASP A 90 -30.77 5.19 6.61
C ASP A 90 -32.13 4.99 5.92
N HIS A 91 -32.23 5.31 4.63
CA HIS A 91 -33.46 5.13 3.87
C HIS A 91 -33.74 3.66 3.55
N GLU A 92 -32.73 2.90 3.16
CA GLU A 92 -32.89 1.50 2.73
C GLU A 92 -32.81 0.51 3.89
N PHE A 93 -31.92 0.75 4.85
CA PHE A 93 -31.60 -0.22 5.90
C PHE A 93 -32.54 -0.12 7.12
N ARG A 94 -33.08 1.07 7.39
CA ARG A 94 -34.01 1.27 8.52
C ARG A 94 -35.33 0.53 8.35
N PRO A 95 -36.00 0.53 7.17
CA PRO A 95 -37.18 -0.29 6.94
C PRO A 95 -36.90 -1.78 7.07
N PHE A 96 -35.72 -2.24 6.60
CA PHE A 96 -35.30 -3.63 6.76
C PHE A 96 -35.15 -4.01 8.24
N MET A 97 -34.45 -3.19 9.04
CA MET A 97 -34.30 -3.43 10.48
C MET A 97 -35.64 -3.45 11.21
N ASN A 98 -36.58 -2.56 10.84
CA ASN A 98 -37.91 -2.56 11.42
C ASN A 98 -38.67 -3.85 11.12
N LYS A 99 -38.65 -4.32 9.86
CA LYS A 99 -39.28 -5.61 9.49
C LYS A 99 -38.62 -6.79 10.18
N TYR A 100 -37.30 -6.78 10.32
CA TYR A 100 -36.57 -7.80 11.05
C TYR A 100 -36.98 -7.87 12.52
N ASN A 101 -37.05 -6.72 13.19
CA ASN A 101 -37.49 -6.65 14.59
C ASN A 101 -38.95 -7.09 14.76
N GLU A 102 -39.84 -6.68 13.85
CA GLU A 102 -41.24 -7.13 13.84
C GLU A 102 -41.35 -8.65 13.68
N PHE A 103 -40.58 -9.23 12.75
CA PHE A 103 -40.53 -10.67 12.54
C PHE A 103 -40.04 -11.42 13.79
N MET A 104 -39.00 -10.91 14.45
CA MET A 104 -38.49 -11.52 15.68
C MET A 104 -39.50 -11.45 16.84
N ASP A 105 -40.24 -10.36 16.97
CA ASP A 105 -41.32 -10.23 17.96
C ASP A 105 -42.47 -11.21 17.68
N GLN A 106 -42.87 -11.35 16.41
CA GLN A 106 -43.88 -12.33 16.00
C GLN A 106 -43.43 -13.77 16.28
N MET A 107 -42.16 -14.09 16.01
CA MET A 107 -41.59 -15.40 16.35
C MET A 107 -41.61 -15.66 17.84
N SER A 108 -41.22 -14.69 18.67
CA SER A 108 -41.27 -14.79 20.13
C SER A 108 -42.69 -15.10 20.63
N LYS A 109 -43.70 -14.38 20.12
CA LYS A 109 -45.11 -14.63 20.42
C LYS A 109 -45.56 -16.02 19.98
N LEU A 110 -45.14 -16.47 18.80
CA LEU A 110 -45.47 -17.80 18.29
C LEU A 110 -44.92 -18.89 19.21
N TYR A 111 -43.65 -18.79 19.61
CA TYR A 111 -43.03 -19.75 20.53
C TYR A 111 -43.71 -19.75 21.90
N LYS A 112 -44.06 -18.58 22.42
CA LYS A 112 -44.79 -18.46 23.68
C LYS A 112 -46.16 -19.12 23.59
N ASN A 113 -46.93 -18.82 22.55
CA ASN A 113 -48.23 -19.43 22.31
C ASN A 113 -48.14 -20.95 22.14
N ALA A 114 -47.12 -21.45 21.43
CA ALA A 114 -46.89 -22.88 21.28
C ALA A 114 -46.59 -23.54 22.63
N LYS A 115 -45.79 -22.90 23.49
CA LYS A 115 -45.50 -23.37 24.85
C LYS A 115 -46.78 -23.42 25.71
N ASP A 116 -47.58 -22.36 25.68
CA ASP A 116 -48.82 -22.26 26.46
C ASP A 116 -49.85 -23.31 26.00
N LYS A 117 -49.99 -23.51 24.67
CA LYS A 117 -50.86 -24.55 24.11
C LYS A 117 -50.36 -25.95 24.40
N HIS A 118 -49.05 -26.17 24.38
CA HIS A 118 -48.44 -27.45 24.74
C HIS A 118 -48.70 -27.78 26.22
N GLU A 119 -48.51 -26.81 27.12
CA GLU A 119 -48.82 -26.96 28.54
C GLU A 119 -50.31 -27.26 28.78
N GLY A 120 -51.20 -26.55 28.08
CA GLY A 120 -52.64 -26.83 28.11
C GLY A 120 -52.98 -28.24 27.62
N GLY A 121 -52.33 -28.69 26.54
CA GLY A 121 -52.44 -30.07 26.06
C GLY A 121 -51.99 -31.09 27.09
N LEU A 122 -50.84 -30.87 27.75
CA LEU A 122 -50.35 -31.74 28.82
C LEU A 122 -51.29 -31.79 30.03
N LYS A 123 -51.96 -30.69 30.35
CA LYS A 123 -52.97 -30.64 31.41
C LYS A 123 -54.20 -31.50 31.06
N LEU A 124 -54.73 -31.33 29.85
CA LEU A 124 -55.86 -32.13 29.36
C LEU A 124 -55.56 -33.63 29.33
N LEU A 125 -54.35 -33.99 28.91
CA LEU A 125 -53.89 -35.38 28.92
C LEU A 125 -53.82 -35.94 30.36
N ARG A 126 -53.33 -35.15 31.32
CA ARG A 126 -53.29 -35.54 32.74
C ARG A 126 -54.68 -35.79 33.32
N GLU A 127 -55.65 -34.93 32.98
CA GLU A 127 -56.98 -34.95 33.57
C GLU A 127 -57.89 -36.04 33.00
N HIS A 128 -57.78 -36.35 31.70
CA HIS A 128 -58.72 -37.23 31.01
C HIS A 128 -58.15 -38.57 30.54
N PHE A 129 -56.82 -38.72 30.52
CA PHE A 129 -56.15 -39.89 29.91
C PHE A 129 -55.05 -40.49 30.80
N ASP A 130 -55.04 -40.22 32.12
CA ASP A 130 -54.04 -40.70 33.08
C ASP A 130 -52.58 -40.51 32.62
N TYR A 131 -52.34 -39.43 31.88
CA TYR A 131 -51.01 -39.12 31.34
C TYR A 131 -50.07 -38.67 32.46
N HIS A 132 -48.85 -39.20 32.49
CA HIS A 132 -47.81 -38.72 33.39
C HIS A 132 -46.52 -38.37 32.62
N PRO A 133 -45.96 -37.15 32.76
CA PRO A 133 -44.85 -36.66 31.94
C PRO A 133 -43.59 -37.54 32.01
N GLU A 134 -43.29 -38.14 33.16
CA GLU A 134 -42.09 -38.95 33.37
C GLU A 134 -42.21 -40.39 32.84
N PHE A 135 -43.45 -40.86 32.59
CA PHE A 135 -43.70 -42.23 32.13
C PHE A 135 -43.90 -42.34 30.61
N LYS A 136 -43.95 -41.22 29.87
CA LYS A 136 -44.08 -41.24 28.41
C LYS A 136 -42.72 -41.48 27.73
N ARG A 137 -42.61 -42.62 27.05
CA ARG A 137 -41.46 -42.96 26.21
C ARG A 137 -41.67 -42.43 24.78
N TRP A 138 -40.58 -42.10 24.09
CA TRP A 138 -40.60 -41.62 22.70
C TRP A 138 -41.20 -42.62 21.70
N SER A 139 -41.24 -43.91 22.07
CA SER A 139 -41.81 -45.00 21.27
C SER A 139 -43.27 -45.33 21.60
N ASP A 140 -43.88 -44.61 22.54
CA ASP A 140 -45.20 -44.98 23.06
C ASP A 140 -46.33 -44.42 22.17
N THR A 141 -47.25 -45.30 21.76
CA THR A 141 -48.35 -44.93 20.86
C THR A 141 -49.50 -44.36 21.68
N PHE A 142 -49.89 -43.12 21.41
CA PHE A 142 -50.97 -42.46 22.16
C PHE A 142 -52.31 -43.20 21.96
N SER A 143 -52.79 -43.88 23.00
CA SER A 143 -54.07 -44.59 23.02
C SER A 143 -55.10 -43.71 23.74
N ALA A 144 -56.00 -43.09 22.97
CA ALA A 144 -57.04 -42.19 23.48
C ALA A 144 -58.26 -42.94 24.06
N VAL A 145 -58.06 -44.07 24.74
CA VAL A 145 -59.16 -44.79 25.39
C VAL A 145 -59.45 -44.12 26.73
N PRO A 146 -60.62 -43.47 26.91
CA PRO A 146 -60.93 -42.76 28.15
C PRO A 146 -61.03 -43.75 29.32
N PHE A 147 -60.40 -43.43 30.45
CA PHE A 147 -60.50 -44.24 31.66
C PHE A 147 -61.96 -44.33 32.13
N ARG A 148 -62.49 -45.56 32.26
CA ARG A 148 -63.79 -45.82 32.89
C ARG A 148 -63.54 -46.61 34.18
N PRO A 149 -63.81 -46.04 35.36
CA PRO A 149 -63.68 -46.76 36.62
C PRO A 149 -64.71 -47.90 36.70
N LYS A 150 -64.34 -49.00 37.38
CA LYS A 150 -65.22 -50.13 37.70
C LYS A 150 -66.09 -49.85 38.92
#